data_AF-A0A941PV95-F1
#
_entry.id   AF-A0A941PV95-F1
#
_cell.length_a   1.000
_cell.length_b   1.000
_cell.length_c   1.000
_cell.angle_alpha   90.00
_cell.angle_beta   90.00
_cell.angle_gamma   90.00
#
_symmetry.space_group_name_H-M   'P 1'
#
loop_
_entity.id
_entity.type
_entity.pdbx_description
1 polymer ?
#
loop_
_entity_poly.entity_id
_entity_poly.type
_entity_poly.pdbx_seq_one_letter_code
_entity_poly.pdbx_strand_id
1 'polypeptide(L)'
;MNALRDLAAAWLAQGEPAVLVEVSEALGSAPREAGARMLVSATRCEGTIGGGHLELKAIERARQMLTPVRAELPSVRAELVEAPGEPRTALRQAQGERGISIHYPLGPALGQCCGGAVTLAFSRLDAKALAAWPLAAPRFHLQLYGAGHVGRAIVRALAPLNVRVDWIDERDDQFPPAAEIPAHTRVIAVDVPEAEVDEAPKGAFFLVLTHRHDLDLRISTAILKRNDFAFFGLIGSKTKRARFIHRFEVMGLAPEAIARLTCPIGVPGVEGKEPEVIAASVVAQLLVASSRAEAQTPASARSAATSSTFTV
;
A
#
# COMPACT_ATOMS: atom_id res chain seq x y z
N MET A 1 2.22 3.15 -2.04
CA MET A 1 3.49 3.51 -1.39
C MET A 1 4.68 3.02 -2.20
N ASN A 2 4.73 1.75 -2.61
CA ASN A 2 5.83 1.26 -3.46
C ASN A 2 5.88 1.97 -4.82
N ALA A 3 4.74 2.20 -5.49
CA ALA A 3 4.70 2.97 -6.74
C ALA A 3 5.33 4.38 -6.64
N LEU A 4 5.14 5.08 -5.52
CA LEU A 4 5.74 6.41 -5.31
C LEU A 4 7.27 6.30 -5.09
N ARG A 5 7.72 5.26 -4.38
CA ARG A 5 9.14 4.96 -4.19
C ARG A 5 9.80 4.56 -5.51
N ASP A 6 9.13 3.78 -6.35
CA ASP A 6 9.63 3.40 -7.68
C ASP A 6 9.77 4.64 -8.58
N LEU A 7 8.81 5.56 -8.50
CA LEU A 7 8.90 6.86 -9.16
C LEU A 7 10.05 7.72 -8.63
N ALA A 8 10.27 7.72 -7.31
CA ALA A 8 11.43 8.38 -6.71
C ALA A 8 12.74 7.79 -7.24
N ALA A 9 12.84 6.46 -7.35
CA ALA A 9 14.00 5.79 -7.92
C ALA A 9 14.23 6.20 -9.38
N ALA A 10 13.16 6.28 -10.17
CA ALA A 10 13.24 6.73 -11.57
C ALA A 10 13.69 8.19 -11.69
N TRP A 11 13.15 9.10 -10.87
CA TRP A 11 13.57 10.52 -10.86
C TRP A 11 15.03 10.67 -10.45
N LEU A 12 15.46 9.95 -9.40
CA LEU A 12 16.85 9.96 -8.96
C LEU A 12 17.80 9.44 -10.05
N ALA A 13 17.44 8.35 -10.72
CA ALA A 13 18.24 7.78 -11.83
C ALA A 13 18.34 8.74 -13.03
N GLN A 14 17.32 9.58 -13.25
CA GLN A 14 17.30 10.62 -14.28
C GLN A 14 18.05 11.90 -13.86
N GLY A 15 18.53 11.99 -12.62
CA GLY A 15 19.16 13.19 -12.07
C GLY A 15 18.17 14.34 -11.83
N GLU A 16 16.86 14.05 -11.77
CA GLU A 16 15.82 15.05 -11.51
C GLU A 16 15.91 15.52 -10.04
N PRO A 17 16.18 16.81 -9.77
CA PRO A 17 16.21 17.33 -8.41
C PRO A 17 14.80 17.31 -7.81
N ALA A 18 14.64 16.55 -6.73
CA ALA A 18 13.37 16.43 -6.02
C ALA A 18 13.55 16.51 -4.50
N VAL A 19 12.46 16.82 -3.81
CA VAL A 19 12.33 16.80 -2.36
C VAL A 19 11.27 15.78 -1.99
N LEU A 20 11.61 14.89 -1.07
CA LEU A 20 10.69 14.01 -0.38
C LEU A 20 10.08 14.75 0.82
N VAL A 21 8.76 14.86 0.82
CA VAL A 21 7.96 15.38 1.93
C VAL A 21 7.24 14.21 2.59
N GLU A 22 7.35 14.08 3.90
CA GLU A 22 6.75 13.00 4.69
C GLU A 22 5.97 13.58 5.89
N VAL A 23 4.78 13.05 6.16
CA VAL A 23 4.10 13.24 7.44
C VAL A 23 4.84 12.40 8.48
N SER A 24 5.72 13.00 9.27
CA SER A 24 6.47 12.29 10.31
C SER A 24 5.61 12.03 11.55
N GLU A 25 4.61 12.87 11.78
CA GLU A 25 3.69 12.77 12.91
C GLU A 25 2.32 13.34 12.52
N ALA A 26 1.26 12.70 13.01
CA ALA A 26 -0.12 13.14 12.87
C ALA A 26 -0.82 13.06 14.24
N LEU A 27 -1.44 14.16 14.66
CA LEU A 27 -2.15 14.28 15.93
C LEU A 27 -3.60 14.71 15.69
N GLY A 28 -4.53 14.09 16.40
CA GLY A 28 -5.96 14.35 16.24
C GLY A 28 -6.47 14.00 14.83
N SER A 29 -7.49 14.73 14.36
CA SER A 29 -8.11 14.48 13.05
C SER A 29 -7.29 15.06 11.90
N ALA A 30 -6.15 14.46 11.60
CA ALA A 30 -5.32 14.79 10.44
C ALA A 30 -5.85 14.14 9.14
N PRO A 31 -5.65 14.75 7.96
CA PRO A 31 -6.13 14.22 6.68
C PRO A 31 -5.38 12.97 6.20
N ARG A 32 -4.16 12.75 6.69
CA ARG A 32 -3.34 11.55 6.45
C ARG A 32 -2.60 11.16 7.72
N GLU A 33 -2.34 9.87 7.83
CA GLU A 33 -1.55 9.25 8.90
C GLU A 33 -0.05 9.51 8.73
N ALA A 34 0.71 9.29 9.80
CA ALA A 34 2.17 9.26 9.75
C ALA A 34 2.68 8.23 8.71
N GLY A 35 3.72 8.61 7.98
CA GLY A 35 4.31 7.85 6.87
C GLY A 35 3.71 8.15 5.49
N ALA A 36 2.66 8.99 5.39
CA ALA A 36 2.20 9.53 4.12
C ALA A 36 3.28 10.41 3.49
N ARG A 37 3.47 10.27 2.16
CA ARG A 37 4.60 10.89 1.44
C ARG A 37 4.15 11.55 0.15
N MET A 38 4.88 12.58 -0.22
CA MET A 38 4.77 13.32 -1.49
C MET A 38 6.17 13.61 -2.02
N LEU A 39 6.36 13.47 -3.33
CA LEU A 39 7.56 13.88 -4.05
C LEU A 39 7.28 15.21 -4.75
N VAL A 40 8.22 16.14 -4.65
CA VAL A 40 8.11 17.45 -5.30
C VAL A 40 9.39 17.75 -6.07
N SER A 41 9.27 17.93 -7.37
CA SER A 41 10.33 18.47 -8.24
C SER A 41 10.07 19.95 -8.52
N ALA A 42 10.92 20.56 -9.36
CA ALA A 42 10.70 21.94 -9.80
C ALA A 42 9.34 22.10 -10.52
N THR A 43 8.88 21.10 -11.27
CA THR A 43 7.72 21.20 -12.16
C THR A 43 6.57 20.26 -11.83
N ARG A 44 6.83 19.15 -11.11
CA ARG A 44 5.85 18.09 -10.83
C ARG A 44 5.73 17.80 -9.33
N CYS A 45 4.58 17.30 -8.92
CA CYS A 45 4.33 16.77 -7.58
C CYS A 45 3.56 15.45 -7.68
N GLU A 46 3.96 14.46 -6.90
CA GLU A 46 3.42 13.09 -6.95
C GLU A 46 3.21 12.54 -5.54
N GLY A 47 2.13 11.79 -5.32
CA GLY A 47 1.70 11.41 -3.97
C GLY A 47 0.93 12.52 -3.24
N THR A 48 0.61 12.32 -1.97
CA THR A 48 -0.24 13.23 -1.19
C THR A 48 0.04 13.09 0.30
N ILE A 49 0.01 14.22 0.99
CA ILE A 49 0.13 14.32 2.46
C ILE A 49 -1.17 14.81 3.11
N GLY A 50 -2.23 15.01 2.34
CA GLY A 50 -3.57 15.31 2.87
C GLY A 50 -4.42 16.33 2.13
N GLY A 51 -3.94 16.90 1.03
CA GLY A 51 -4.68 17.86 0.22
C GLY A 51 -4.75 19.29 0.79
N GLY A 52 -5.37 20.18 0.02
CA GLY A 52 -5.68 21.56 0.41
C GLY A 52 -4.45 22.47 0.58
N HIS A 53 -4.59 23.50 1.41
CA HIS A 53 -3.56 24.51 1.63
C HIS A 53 -2.25 23.97 2.24
N LEU A 54 -2.32 22.86 2.99
CA LEU A 54 -1.13 22.19 3.52
C LEU A 54 -0.20 21.74 2.38
N GLU A 55 -0.75 21.13 1.34
CA GLU A 55 0.05 20.67 0.18
C GLU A 55 0.65 21.83 -0.59
N LEU A 56 -0.08 22.94 -0.78
CA LEU A 56 0.46 24.13 -1.43
C LEU A 56 1.68 24.67 -0.67
N LYS A 57 1.58 24.83 0.65
CA LYS A 57 2.71 25.26 1.50
C LYS A 57 3.88 24.29 1.45
N ALA A 58 3.60 22.99 1.45
CA ALA A 58 4.62 21.97 1.35
C ALA A 58 5.35 22.01 -0.01
N ILE A 59 4.61 22.18 -1.11
CA ILE A 59 5.18 22.29 -2.47
C ILE A 59 6.05 23.56 -2.58
N GLU A 60 5.56 24.70 -2.12
CA GLU A 60 6.33 25.95 -2.10
C GLU A 60 7.65 25.78 -1.33
N ARG A 61 7.57 25.19 -0.13
CA ARG A 61 8.75 24.97 0.70
C ARG A 61 9.73 23.99 0.05
N ALA A 62 9.24 22.89 -0.50
CA ALA A 62 10.05 21.92 -1.21
C ALA A 62 10.77 22.56 -2.42
N ARG A 63 10.08 23.40 -3.20
CA ARG A 63 10.69 24.11 -4.33
C ARG A 63 11.75 25.12 -3.89
N GLN A 64 11.54 25.83 -2.78
CA GLN A 64 12.58 26.69 -2.20
C GLN A 64 13.84 25.90 -1.81
N MET A 65 13.68 24.65 -1.34
CA MET A 65 14.81 23.77 -1.04
C MET A 65 15.55 23.29 -2.27
N LEU A 66 14.93 23.30 -3.46
CA LEU A 66 15.56 22.94 -4.73
C LEU A 66 16.37 24.08 -5.33
N THR A 67 15.99 25.34 -5.06
CA THR A 67 16.74 26.51 -5.51
C THR A 67 18.17 26.46 -4.98
N PRO A 68 19.21 26.59 -5.84
CA PRO A 68 20.58 26.66 -5.37
C PRO A 68 20.71 27.87 -4.43
N VAL A 69 21.29 27.67 -3.24
CA VAL A 69 21.77 28.80 -2.46
C VAL A 69 22.89 29.42 -3.28
N ARG A 70 22.66 30.60 -3.85
CA ARG A 70 23.76 31.39 -4.42
C ARG A 70 24.76 31.56 -3.30
N ALA A 71 25.98 31.04 -3.49
CA ALA A 71 27.10 31.37 -2.65
C ALA A 71 27.29 32.90 -2.74
N GLU A 72 26.83 33.63 -1.74
CA GLU A 72 27.11 35.05 -1.62
C GLU A 72 28.58 35.21 -1.22
N LEU A 73 29.39 35.69 -2.17
CA LEU A 73 30.56 36.52 -1.91
C LEU A 73 30.34 37.81 -2.71
N PRO A 74 30.62 38.99 -2.13
CA PRO A 74 32.01 39.38 -1.97
C PRO A 74 32.38 39.88 -0.56
N SER A 75 33.63 39.59 -0.22
CA SER A 75 34.41 40.25 0.82
C SER A 75 34.45 41.76 0.62
N VAL A 76 33.90 42.52 1.57
CA VAL A 76 34.30 43.92 1.80
C VAL A 76 34.81 43.99 3.23
N ARG A 77 36.12 44.18 3.37
CA ARG A 77 36.73 44.60 4.63
C ARG A 77 36.32 46.05 4.86
N ALA A 78 35.53 46.31 5.89
CA ALA A 78 35.40 47.62 6.49
C ALA A 78 35.40 47.43 8.01
N GLU A 79 36.19 48.26 8.66
CA GLU A 79 36.79 48.07 9.97
C GLU A 79 35.81 48.24 11.14
N LEU A 80 36.25 47.67 12.26
CA LEU A 80 35.69 47.65 13.60
C LEU A 80 35.26 49.02 14.11
N VAL A 81 34.05 49.07 14.70
CA VAL A 81 33.80 49.79 15.96
C VAL A 81 32.89 48.92 16.82
N GLU A 82 33.40 48.41 17.94
CA GLU A 82 32.66 47.64 18.94
C GLU A 82 32.06 48.55 20.01
N ALA A 83 30.83 48.27 20.43
CA ALA A 83 30.31 48.56 21.77
C ALA A 83 29.16 47.59 22.13
N PRO A 84 28.95 47.27 23.43
CA PRO A 84 28.67 45.91 23.89
C PRO A 84 27.22 45.65 24.36
N GLY A 85 26.77 44.38 24.25
CA GLY A 85 25.52 43.89 24.83
C GLY A 85 25.09 42.52 24.31
N GLU A 86 25.68 41.45 24.84
CA GLU A 86 25.40 40.04 24.56
C GLU A 86 24.34 39.43 25.51
N PRO A 87 23.75 38.22 25.27
CA PRO A 87 24.26 37.18 24.37
C PRO A 87 23.26 36.67 23.32
N ARG A 88 23.69 36.79 22.06
CA ARG A 88 23.29 35.90 20.96
C ARG A 88 24.04 34.58 21.10
N THR A 89 23.64 33.73 22.03
CA THR A 89 24.20 32.39 22.18
C THR A 89 23.50 31.39 21.27
N ALA A 90 24.17 31.10 20.16
CA ALA A 90 24.48 29.73 19.72
C ALA A 90 23.31 28.76 19.49
N LEU A 91 22.71 28.81 18.31
CA LEU A 91 22.27 27.61 17.58
C LEU A 91 22.71 27.72 16.11
N ARG A 92 24.00 28.01 15.91
CA ARG A 92 24.72 27.69 14.67
C ARG A 92 25.39 26.33 14.88
N GLN A 93 24.58 25.30 15.14
CA GLN A 93 25.03 23.93 15.26
C GLN A 93 24.52 23.14 14.03
N ALA A 94 25.48 22.73 13.20
CA ALA A 94 25.42 21.54 12.34
C ALA A 94 24.26 21.40 11.34
N GLN A 95 23.83 22.47 10.65
CA GLN A 95 22.97 22.36 9.45
C GLN A 95 23.76 21.96 8.19
N GLY A 96 24.53 20.88 8.32
CA GLY A 96 25.12 20.16 7.20
C GLY A 96 24.09 19.22 6.58
N GLU A 97 23.52 19.63 5.45
CA GLU A 97 23.02 18.77 4.36
C GLU A 97 21.76 17.90 4.53
N ARG A 98 21.10 17.72 5.69
CA ARG A 98 20.04 16.69 5.79
C ARG A 98 18.82 17.09 6.62
N GLY A 99 17.69 17.31 5.95
CA GLY A 99 16.34 17.29 6.55
C GLY A 99 15.86 18.60 7.21
N ILE A 100 14.63 19.02 6.95
CA ILE A 100 13.92 20.10 7.71
C ILE A 100 12.59 19.53 8.18
N SER A 101 12.21 19.75 9.44
CA SER A 101 10.88 19.39 9.94
C SER A 101 10.08 20.64 10.30
N ILE A 102 8.80 20.68 9.94
CA ILE A 102 7.90 21.81 10.19
C ILE A 102 6.58 21.29 10.75
N HIS A 103 6.15 21.84 11.88
CA HIS A 103 4.86 21.55 12.50
C HIS A 103 3.77 22.47 11.97
N TYR A 104 2.65 21.89 11.52
CA TYR A 104 1.48 22.59 11.01
C TYR A 104 0.27 22.28 11.90
N PRO A 105 -0.20 23.23 12.73
CA PRO A 105 -1.52 23.10 13.35
C PRO A 105 -2.58 23.16 12.25
N LEU A 106 -3.46 22.16 12.20
CA LEU A 106 -4.57 22.10 11.26
C LEU A 106 -5.75 22.85 11.87
N GLY A 107 -6.41 23.66 11.06
CA GLY A 107 -7.58 24.42 11.49
C GLY A 107 -7.89 25.59 10.55
N PRO A 108 -8.83 26.47 10.94
CA PRO A 108 -9.26 27.60 10.10
C PRO A 108 -8.12 28.52 9.68
N ALA A 109 -7.08 28.67 10.52
CA ALA A 109 -5.88 29.45 10.21
C ALA A 109 -5.06 28.90 9.04
N LEU A 110 -5.24 27.61 8.71
CA LEU A 110 -4.67 26.97 7.52
C LEU A 110 -5.70 26.79 6.40
N GLY A 111 -6.91 27.36 6.53
CA GLY A 111 -8.00 27.18 5.56
C GLY A 111 -8.48 25.74 5.46
N GLN A 112 -8.44 24.98 6.56
CA GLN A 112 -8.84 23.58 6.61
C GLN A 112 -9.90 23.32 7.71
N CYS A 113 -10.76 22.34 7.48
CA CYS A 113 -11.81 21.92 8.44
C CYS A 113 -11.31 20.87 9.45
N CYS A 114 -10.14 20.26 9.21
CA CYS A 114 -9.50 19.31 10.11
C CYS A 114 -8.94 20.05 11.34
N GLY A 115 -9.20 19.54 12.56
CA GLY A 115 -8.78 20.16 13.83
C GLY A 115 -7.54 19.53 14.49
N GLY A 116 -6.76 18.75 13.74
CA GLY A 116 -5.56 18.08 14.23
C GLY A 116 -4.27 18.91 14.09
N ALA A 117 -3.12 18.25 14.10
CA ALA A 117 -1.83 18.82 13.72
C ALA A 117 -0.99 17.78 12.98
N VAL A 118 -0.10 18.22 12.10
CA VAL A 118 0.85 17.34 11.41
C VAL A 118 2.25 17.93 11.44
N THR A 119 3.24 17.08 11.60
CA THR A 119 4.65 17.45 11.41
C THR A 119 5.11 16.90 10.06
N LEU A 120 5.59 17.79 9.19
CA LEU A 120 6.13 17.44 7.88
C LEU A 120 7.65 17.46 7.92
N ALA A 121 8.28 16.35 7.54
CA ALA A 121 9.72 16.25 7.28
C ALA A 121 10.01 16.43 5.78
N PHE A 122 11.01 17.23 5.45
CA PHE A 122 11.44 17.55 4.10
C PHE A 122 12.90 17.11 3.92
N SER A 123 13.20 16.31 2.91
CA SER A 123 14.56 15.89 2.58
C SER A 123 14.80 15.96 1.08
N ARG A 124 16.00 16.33 0.65
CA ARG A 124 16.37 16.18 -0.77
C ARG A 124 16.33 14.70 -1.12
N LEU A 125 15.79 14.38 -2.28
CA LEU A 125 15.81 13.03 -2.82
C LEU A 125 17.24 12.71 -3.24
N ASP A 126 17.88 11.83 -2.48
CA ASP A 126 19.18 11.25 -2.78
C ASP A 126 19.14 9.73 -2.57
N ALA A 127 20.25 9.04 -2.88
CA ALA A 127 20.34 7.59 -2.71
C ALA A 127 20.12 7.16 -1.25
N LYS A 128 20.49 7.99 -0.27
CA LYS A 128 20.32 7.70 1.15
C LYS A 128 18.86 7.80 1.57
N ALA A 129 18.16 8.85 1.14
CA ALA A 129 16.73 9.06 1.39
C ALA A 129 15.90 7.94 0.75
N LEU A 130 16.24 7.52 -0.47
CA LEU A 130 15.58 6.40 -1.15
C LEU A 130 15.84 5.05 -0.46
N ALA A 131 17.07 4.82 0.00
CA ALA A 131 17.43 3.61 0.76
C ALA A 131 16.74 3.56 2.13
N ALA A 132 16.56 4.71 2.78
CA ALA A 132 15.85 4.82 4.06
C ALA A 132 14.31 4.76 3.89
N TRP A 133 13.79 4.83 2.66
CA TRP A 133 12.35 4.73 2.40
C TRP A 133 11.86 3.29 2.61
N PRO A 134 11.05 3.02 3.65
CA PRO A 134 10.59 1.67 3.94
C PRO A 134 9.69 1.16 2.83
N LEU A 135 9.94 -0.06 2.36
CA LEU A 135 9.01 -0.77 1.49
C LEU A 135 7.78 -1.14 2.31
N ALA A 136 6.62 -0.71 1.85
CA ALA A 136 5.38 -1.09 2.51
C ALA A 136 5.11 -2.56 2.19
N ALA A 137 5.01 -3.39 3.23
CA ALA A 137 4.53 -4.75 3.10
C ALA A 137 3.17 -4.76 2.37
N PRO A 138 2.91 -5.75 1.50
CA PRO A 138 1.62 -5.86 0.85
C PRO A 138 0.52 -5.98 1.91
N ARG A 139 -0.61 -5.31 1.69
CA ARG A 139 -1.80 -5.39 2.56
C ARG A 139 -2.23 -6.83 2.78
N PHE A 140 -2.16 -7.63 1.72
CA PHE A 140 -2.39 -9.05 1.76
C PHE A 140 -1.73 -9.74 0.56
N HIS A 141 -1.53 -11.04 0.69
CA HIS A 141 -1.21 -11.95 -0.42
C HIS A 141 -2.49 -12.67 -0.84
N LEU A 142 -2.88 -12.54 -2.10
CA LEU A 142 -4.03 -13.20 -2.70
C LEU A 142 -3.58 -14.31 -3.66
N GLN A 143 -4.09 -15.52 -3.48
CA GLN A 143 -4.17 -16.50 -4.57
C GLN A 143 -5.55 -16.42 -5.23
N LEU A 144 -5.55 -16.11 -6.54
CA LEU A 144 -6.76 -15.99 -7.34
C LEU A 144 -6.79 -17.13 -8.36
N TYR A 145 -7.77 -18.02 -8.22
CA TYR A 145 -7.94 -19.19 -9.07
C TYR A 145 -9.02 -18.92 -10.13
N GLY A 146 -8.59 -18.79 -11.39
CA GLY A 146 -9.44 -18.54 -12.54
C GLY A 146 -9.01 -17.28 -13.30
N ALA A 147 -8.57 -17.45 -14.55
CA ALA A 147 -8.17 -16.40 -15.47
C ALA A 147 -9.27 -15.97 -16.46
N GLY A 148 -10.52 -16.38 -16.21
CA GLY A 148 -11.68 -15.91 -16.97
C GLY A 148 -11.98 -14.41 -16.76
N HIS A 149 -13.03 -13.91 -17.42
CA HIS A 149 -13.42 -12.50 -17.44
C HIS A 149 -13.47 -11.83 -16.04
N VAL A 150 -14.05 -12.50 -15.04
CA VAL A 150 -14.13 -11.96 -13.66
C VAL A 150 -12.75 -11.90 -13.01
N GLY A 151 -11.89 -12.91 -13.21
CA GLY A 151 -10.54 -12.93 -12.68
C GLY A 151 -9.69 -11.79 -13.24
N ARG A 152 -9.75 -11.59 -14.56
CA ARG A 152 -9.08 -10.47 -15.22
C ARG A 152 -9.57 -9.11 -14.70
N ALA A 153 -10.89 -8.96 -14.51
CA ALA A 153 -11.46 -7.73 -13.96
C ALA A 153 -10.98 -7.47 -12.52
N ILE A 154 -10.92 -8.50 -11.67
CA ILE A 154 -10.41 -8.39 -10.29
C ILE A 154 -8.93 -8.01 -10.29
N VAL A 155 -8.07 -8.70 -11.06
CA VAL A 155 -6.64 -8.38 -11.15
C VAL A 155 -6.43 -6.94 -11.61
N ARG A 156 -7.18 -6.48 -12.61
CA ARG A 156 -7.13 -5.08 -13.07
C ARG A 156 -7.58 -4.10 -11.97
N ALA A 157 -8.64 -4.42 -11.23
CA ALA A 157 -9.12 -3.58 -10.13
C ALA A 157 -8.17 -3.55 -8.91
N LEU A 158 -7.30 -4.55 -8.77
CA LEU A 158 -6.24 -4.61 -7.74
C LEU A 158 -4.99 -3.79 -8.13
N ALA A 159 -4.83 -3.41 -9.40
CA ALA A 159 -3.66 -2.66 -9.91
C ALA A 159 -3.22 -1.44 -9.06
N PRO A 160 -4.11 -0.58 -8.53
CA PRO A 160 -3.69 0.56 -7.72
C PRO A 160 -3.32 0.21 -6.27
N LEU A 161 -3.54 -1.02 -5.82
CA LEU A 161 -3.37 -1.43 -4.43
C LEU A 161 -1.97 -2.04 -4.18
N ASN A 162 -1.45 -1.84 -2.97
CA ASN A 162 -0.21 -2.50 -2.54
C ASN A 162 -0.54 -3.92 -2.03
N VAL A 163 -0.75 -4.85 -2.95
CA VAL A 163 -1.07 -6.25 -2.67
C VAL A 163 -0.10 -7.15 -3.41
N ARG A 164 -0.05 -8.43 -3.07
CA ARG A 164 0.61 -9.46 -3.88
C ARG A 164 -0.44 -10.41 -4.43
N VAL A 165 -0.38 -10.73 -5.72
CA VAL A 165 -1.33 -11.64 -6.36
C VAL A 165 -0.58 -12.79 -7.02
N ASP A 166 -0.98 -14.01 -6.71
CA ASP A 166 -0.68 -15.19 -7.53
C ASP A 166 -1.95 -15.51 -8.31
N TRP A 167 -1.89 -15.38 -9.63
CA TRP A 167 -3.02 -15.58 -10.53
C TRP A 167 -2.87 -16.92 -11.24
N ILE A 168 -3.75 -17.85 -10.89
CA ILE A 168 -3.61 -19.29 -11.17
C ILE A 168 -4.76 -19.76 -12.08
N ASP A 169 -4.44 -20.49 -13.15
CA ASP A 169 -5.41 -21.18 -14.03
C ASP A 169 -4.70 -22.37 -14.71
N GLU A 170 -5.46 -23.36 -15.19
CA GLU A 170 -4.90 -24.51 -15.93
C GLU A 170 -4.64 -24.19 -17.41
N ARG A 171 -5.04 -23.00 -17.87
CA ARG A 171 -5.03 -22.62 -19.29
C ARG A 171 -4.15 -21.39 -19.52
N ASP A 172 -2.99 -21.60 -20.13
CA ASP A 172 -2.02 -20.55 -20.47
C ASP A 172 -2.63 -19.43 -21.34
N ASP A 173 -3.55 -19.79 -22.24
CA ASP A 173 -4.14 -18.90 -23.23
C ASP A 173 -5.15 -17.89 -22.66
N GLN A 174 -5.54 -18.04 -21.38
CA GLN A 174 -6.50 -17.17 -20.73
C GLN A 174 -5.86 -15.89 -20.16
N PHE A 175 -4.55 -15.92 -19.93
CA PHE A 175 -3.85 -14.77 -19.37
C PHE A 175 -3.62 -13.70 -20.45
N PRO A 176 -3.82 -12.41 -20.12
CA PRO A 176 -3.50 -11.34 -21.04
C PRO A 176 -1.97 -11.21 -21.23
N PRO A 177 -1.51 -10.47 -22.24
CA PRO A 177 -0.09 -10.18 -22.41
C PRO A 177 0.53 -9.60 -21.14
N ALA A 178 1.78 -9.97 -20.84
CA ALA A 178 2.47 -9.56 -19.60
C ALA A 178 2.50 -8.03 -19.38
N ALA A 179 2.50 -7.23 -20.45
CA ALA A 179 2.47 -5.77 -20.38
C ALA A 179 1.16 -5.20 -19.77
N GLU A 180 0.06 -5.96 -19.80
CA GLU A 180 -1.23 -5.58 -19.21
C GLU A 180 -1.40 -6.07 -17.77
N ILE A 181 -0.48 -6.91 -17.29
CA ILE A 181 -0.56 -7.53 -15.97
C ILE A 181 0.08 -6.58 -14.95
N PRO A 182 -0.62 -6.24 -13.84
CA PRO A 182 -0.03 -5.42 -12.79
C PRO A 182 1.27 -6.03 -12.25
N ALA A 183 2.32 -5.22 -12.07
CA ALA A 183 3.66 -5.68 -11.69
C ALA A 183 3.71 -6.54 -10.40
N HIS A 184 2.72 -6.41 -9.52
CA HIS A 184 2.60 -7.19 -8.29
C HIS A 184 1.84 -8.52 -8.45
N THR A 185 1.55 -8.92 -9.70
CA THR A 185 0.84 -10.15 -10.04
C THR A 185 1.80 -11.15 -10.69
N ARG A 186 1.90 -12.34 -10.10
CA ARG A 186 2.61 -13.50 -10.66
C ARG A 186 1.60 -14.41 -11.35
N VAL A 187 1.81 -14.70 -12.63
CA VAL A 187 1.02 -15.69 -13.39
C VAL A 187 1.55 -17.09 -13.11
N ILE A 188 0.66 -18.02 -12.82
CA ILE A 188 0.97 -19.42 -12.55
C ILE A 188 0.01 -20.28 -13.37
N ALA A 189 0.49 -20.77 -14.51
CA ALA A 189 -0.30 -21.63 -15.37
C ALA A 189 0.15 -23.09 -15.15
N VAL A 190 -0.73 -23.90 -14.55
CA VAL A 190 -0.38 -25.24 -14.03
C VAL A 190 -1.55 -26.22 -14.18
N ASP A 191 -1.24 -27.48 -14.52
CA ASP A 191 -2.25 -28.53 -14.73
C ASP A 191 -3.03 -28.93 -13.47
N VAL A 192 -2.45 -28.71 -12.29
CA VAL A 192 -3.04 -29.07 -10.99
C VAL A 192 -3.14 -27.84 -10.09
N PRO A 193 -4.08 -26.89 -10.37
CA PRO A 193 -4.17 -25.65 -9.63
C PRO A 193 -4.31 -25.84 -8.12
N GLU A 194 -5.05 -26.85 -7.64
CA GLU A 194 -5.23 -27.04 -6.21
C GLU A 194 -3.94 -27.34 -5.42
N ALA A 195 -2.86 -27.75 -6.09
CA ALA A 195 -1.56 -27.95 -5.45
C ALA A 195 -0.92 -26.61 -5.03
N GLU A 196 -1.21 -25.52 -5.75
CA GLU A 196 -0.70 -24.18 -5.43
C GLU A 196 -1.21 -23.64 -4.09
N VAL A 197 -2.28 -24.24 -3.54
CA VAL A 197 -2.81 -23.89 -2.22
C VAL A 197 -1.75 -24.11 -1.13
N ASP A 198 -0.85 -25.08 -1.31
CA ASP A 198 0.22 -25.38 -0.36
C ASP A 198 1.33 -24.32 -0.36
N GLU A 199 1.54 -23.65 -1.48
CA GLU A 199 2.55 -22.59 -1.66
C GLU A 199 2.12 -21.23 -1.07
N ALA A 200 0.86 -21.11 -0.63
CA ALA A 200 0.35 -19.89 -0.03
C ALA A 200 0.98 -19.64 1.36
N PRO A 201 1.38 -18.39 1.69
CA PRO A 201 1.81 -18.07 3.05
C PRO A 201 0.64 -18.17 4.04
N LYS A 202 0.96 -18.38 5.32
CA LYS A 202 -0.05 -18.31 6.39
C LYS A 202 -0.75 -16.96 6.38
N GLY A 203 -2.06 -16.95 6.60
CA GLY A 203 -2.88 -15.74 6.53
C GLY A 203 -3.12 -15.23 5.11
N ALA A 204 -2.83 -16.02 4.05
CA ALA A 204 -3.17 -15.64 2.69
C ALA A 204 -4.68 -15.51 2.48
N PHE A 205 -5.03 -14.78 1.43
CA PHE A 205 -6.38 -14.61 0.93
C PHE A 205 -6.55 -15.54 -0.27
N PHE A 206 -7.72 -16.14 -0.39
CA PHE A 206 -8.06 -17.04 -1.48
C PHE A 206 -9.35 -16.60 -2.16
N LEU A 207 -9.31 -16.53 -3.49
CA LEU A 207 -10.50 -16.38 -4.33
C LEU A 207 -10.56 -17.53 -5.34
N VAL A 208 -11.67 -18.26 -5.32
CA VAL A 208 -11.93 -19.36 -6.24
C VAL A 208 -13.05 -18.98 -7.19
N LEU A 209 -12.70 -18.83 -8.47
CA LEU A 209 -13.62 -18.43 -9.53
C LEU A 209 -13.31 -19.12 -10.87
N THR A 210 -13.05 -20.42 -10.82
CA THR A 210 -12.81 -21.21 -12.02
C THR A 210 -14.11 -21.44 -12.79
N HIS A 211 -13.98 -21.98 -14.00
CA HIS A 211 -15.12 -22.34 -14.85
C HIS A 211 -15.67 -23.75 -14.57
N ARG A 212 -15.03 -24.51 -13.67
CA ARG A 212 -15.30 -25.93 -13.42
C ARG A 212 -15.69 -26.19 -11.97
N HIS A 213 -16.88 -26.76 -11.78
CA HIS A 213 -17.42 -27.03 -10.45
C HIS A 213 -16.59 -28.06 -9.65
N ASP A 214 -16.02 -29.05 -10.32
CA ASP A 214 -15.15 -30.06 -9.72
C ASP A 214 -13.81 -29.49 -9.28
N LEU A 215 -13.20 -28.62 -10.10
CA LEU A 215 -11.96 -27.92 -9.77
C LEU A 215 -12.17 -26.95 -8.60
N ASP A 216 -13.25 -26.16 -8.63
CA ASP A 216 -13.61 -25.29 -7.51
C ASP A 216 -13.73 -26.08 -6.20
N LEU A 217 -14.34 -27.27 -6.23
CA LEU A 217 -14.50 -28.11 -5.05
C LEU A 217 -13.14 -28.64 -4.54
N ARG A 218 -12.24 -29.07 -5.44
CA ARG A 218 -10.89 -29.52 -5.08
C ARG A 218 -10.07 -28.41 -4.42
N ILE A 219 -10.00 -27.23 -5.06
CA ILE A 219 -9.27 -26.07 -4.52
C ILE A 219 -9.87 -25.64 -3.17
N SER A 220 -11.21 -25.52 -3.10
CA SER A 220 -11.90 -25.15 -1.84
C SER A 220 -11.63 -26.15 -0.72
N THR A 221 -11.58 -27.45 -1.03
CA THR A 221 -11.25 -28.49 -0.05
C THR A 221 -9.83 -28.31 0.47
N ALA A 222 -8.85 -28.08 -0.41
CA ALA A 222 -7.46 -27.86 0.00
C ALA A 222 -7.33 -26.63 0.92
N ILE A 223 -7.98 -25.52 0.58
CA ILE A 223 -7.98 -24.29 1.38
C ILE A 223 -8.59 -24.55 2.77
N LEU A 224 -9.74 -25.21 2.82
CA LEU A 224 -10.44 -25.51 4.08
C LEU A 224 -9.68 -26.50 4.95
N LYS A 225 -8.93 -27.45 4.36
CA LYS A 225 -8.05 -28.37 5.10
C LYS A 225 -6.88 -27.65 5.74
N ARG A 226 -6.27 -26.68 5.06
CA ARG A 226 -5.21 -25.84 5.64
C ARG A 226 -5.70 -25.02 6.82
N ASN A 227 -6.88 -24.40 6.68
CA ASN A 227 -7.55 -23.61 7.71
C ASN A 227 -6.71 -22.47 8.33
N ASP A 228 -5.62 -22.05 7.69
CA ASP A 228 -4.70 -21.00 8.16
C ASP A 228 -4.78 -19.70 7.33
N PHE A 229 -5.77 -19.60 6.44
CA PHE A 229 -6.02 -18.43 5.60
C PHE A 229 -6.58 -17.24 6.40
N ALA A 230 -6.48 -16.00 5.90
CA ALA A 230 -7.17 -14.85 6.48
C ALA A 230 -8.56 -14.64 5.86
N PHE A 231 -8.72 -15.00 4.59
CA PHE A 231 -9.99 -14.91 3.87
C PHE A 231 -10.11 -16.01 2.81
N PHE A 232 -11.30 -16.57 2.67
CA PHE A 232 -11.63 -17.48 1.58
C PHE A 232 -12.98 -17.13 0.97
N GLY A 233 -12.96 -16.78 -0.31
CA GLY A 233 -14.13 -16.47 -1.12
C GLY A 233 -14.28 -17.42 -2.31
N LEU A 234 -15.52 -17.85 -2.57
CA LEU A 234 -15.90 -18.65 -3.73
C LEU A 234 -16.96 -17.92 -4.56
N ILE A 235 -16.74 -17.81 -5.87
CA ILE A 235 -17.77 -17.31 -6.78
C ILE A 235 -18.93 -18.30 -6.90
N GLY A 236 -20.15 -17.77 -6.87
CA GLY A 236 -21.36 -18.52 -7.20
C GLY A 236 -22.54 -18.21 -6.31
N SER A 237 -23.66 -18.89 -6.57
CA SER A 237 -24.94 -18.62 -5.91
C SER A 237 -25.04 -19.23 -4.51
N LYS A 238 -26.06 -18.80 -3.75
CA LYS A 238 -26.46 -19.44 -2.48
C LYS A 238 -26.70 -20.95 -2.65
N THR A 239 -27.25 -21.38 -3.79
CA THR A 239 -27.45 -22.79 -4.10
C THR A 239 -26.12 -23.53 -4.32
N LYS A 240 -25.14 -22.92 -4.99
CA LYS A 240 -23.78 -23.49 -5.11
C LYS A 240 -23.15 -23.65 -3.72
N ARG A 241 -23.27 -22.63 -2.86
CA ARG A 241 -22.78 -22.69 -1.47
C ARG A 241 -23.38 -23.87 -0.71
N ALA A 242 -24.71 -24.01 -0.71
CA ALA A 242 -25.38 -25.09 0.02
C ALA A 242 -24.89 -26.49 -0.44
N ARG A 243 -24.74 -26.69 -1.74
CA ARG A 243 -24.21 -27.94 -2.29
C ARG A 243 -22.76 -28.20 -1.88
N PHE A 244 -21.91 -27.17 -1.89
CA PHE A 244 -20.51 -27.29 -1.51
C PHE A 244 -20.36 -27.60 -0.02
N ILE A 245 -21.11 -26.90 0.85
CA ILE A 245 -21.16 -27.18 2.29
C ILE A 245 -21.50 -28.63 2.56
N HIS A 246 -22.57 -29.14 1.95
CA HIS A 246 -22.94 -30.54 2.11
C HIS A 246 -21.82 -31.50 1.69
N ARG A 247 -21.12 -31.20 0.58
CA ARG A 247 -19.98 -32.01 0.13
C ARG A 247 -18.82 -31.96 1.14
N PHE A 248 -18.51 -30.79 1.71
CA PHE A 248 -17.48 -30.63 2.73
C PHE A 248 -17.81 -31.37 4.02
N GLU A 249 -19.07 -31.35 4.44
CA GLU A 249 -19.56 -32.10 5.61
C GLU A 249 -19.43 -33.61 5.39
N VAL A 250 -19.84 -34.11 4.22
CA VAL A 250 -19.66 -35.53 3.85
C VAL A 250 -18.18 -35.93 3.80
N MET A 251 -17.29 -35.00 3.44
CA MET A 251 -15.84 -35.20 3.48
C MET A 251 -15.22 -35.09 4.88
N GLY A 252 -16.02 -34.75 5.91
CA GLY A 252 -15.56 -34.65 7.30
C GLY A 252 -14.74 -33.40 7.61
N LEU A 253 -14.88 -32.31 6.84
CA LEU A 253 -14.20 -31.06 7.14
C LEU A 253 -14.80 -30.40 8.40
N ALA A 254 -13.95 -29.74 9.20
CA ALA A 254 -14.35 -29.11 10.45
C ALA A 254 -15.44 -28.03 10.21
N PRO A 255 -16.55 -28.04 10.97
CA PRO A 255 -17.62 -27.05 10.81
C PRO A 255 -17.13 -25.60 10.93
N GLU A 256 -16.14 -25.36 11.80
CA GLU A 256 -15.54 -24.04 12.02
C GLU A 256 -14.77 -23.57 10.80
N ALA A 257 -14.10 -24.48 10.07
CA ALA A 257 -13.43 -24.16 8.82
C ALA A 257 -14.47 -23.85 7.73
N ILE A 258 -15.50 -24.69 7.58
CA ILE A 258 -16.58 -24.51 6.60
C ILE A 258 -17.30 -23.16 6.82
N ALA A 259 -17.53 -22.77 8.08
CA ALA A 259 -18.19 -21.52 8.44
C ALA A 259 -17.45 -20.27 7.91
N ARG A 260 -16.15 -20.38 7.64
CA ARG A 260 -15.31 -19.29 7.10
C ARG A 260 -15.41 -19.12 5.58
N LEU A 261 -16.13 -20.02 4.89
CA LEU A 261 -16.41 -19.89 3.46
C LEU A 261 -17.35 -18.71 3.18
N THR A 262 -16.85 -17.74 2.42
CA THR A 262 -17.66 -16.66 1.86
C THR A 262 -18.16 -17.04 0.45
N CYS A 263 -19.47 -17.21 0.29
CA CYS A 263 -20.11 -17.44 -1.00
C CYS A 263 -21.57 -16.95 -0.95
N PRO A 264 -22.06 -16.13 -1.89
CA PRO A 264 -21.30 -15.44 -2.94
C PRO A 264 -20.21 -14.52 -2.39
N ILE A 265 -19.15 -14.32 -3.18
CA ILE A 265 -18.18 -13.23 -2.99
C ILE A 265 -18.77 -11.89 -3.40
N GLY A 266 -18.22 -10.81 -2.86
CA GLY A 266 -18.68 -9.43 -3.03
C GLY A 266 -19.36 -8.86 -1.80
N VAL A 267 -19.38 -7.53 -1.72
CA VAL A 267 -20.11 -6.77 -0.70
C VAL A 267 -21.62 -6.85 -0.97
N PRO A 268 -22.45 -7.14 0.05
CA PRO A 268 -23.91 -7.10 -0.10
C PRO A 268 -24.41 -5.72 -0.56
N GLY A 269 -25.44 -5.71 -1.43
CA GLY A 269 -26.07 -4.48 -1.91
C GLY A 269 -25.50 -3.92 -3.22
N VAL A 270 -24.40 -4.48 -3.74
CA VAL A 270 -23.93 -4.19 -5.10
C VAL A 270 -24.57 -5.20 -6.06
N GLU A 271 -25.45 -4.71 -6.95
CA GLU A 271 -26.11 -5.51 -7.98
C GLU A 271 -25.41 -5.35 -9.33
N GLY A 272 -25.42 -6.42 -10.14
CA GLY A 272 -24.75 -6.47 -11.43
C GLY A 272 -24.04 -7.80 -11.64
N LYS A 273 -24.02 -8.29 -12.89
CA LYS A 273 -23.32 -9.51 -13.28
C LYS A 273 -22.09 -9.22 -14.15
N GLU A 274 -21.89 -7.95 -14.48
CA GLU A 274 -20.76 -7.44 -15.22
C GLU A 274 -19.47 -7.73 -14.43
N PRO A 275 -18.41 -8.25 -15.09
CA PRO A 275 -17.14 -8.55 -14.44
C PRO A 275 -16.57 -7.40 -13.62
N GLU A 276 -16.69 -6.16 -14.11
CA GLU A 276 -16.19 -4.95 -13.47
C GLU A 276 -16.94 -4.60 -12.18
N VAL A 277 -18.26 -4.79 -12.17
CA VAL A 277 -19.11 -4.55 -10.99
C VAL A 277 -18.81 -5.59 -9.92
N ILE A 278 -18.69 -6.86 -10.32
CA ILE A 278 -18.27 -7.94 -9.44
C ILE A 278 -16.87 -7.65 -8.88
N ALA A 279 -15.92 -7.23 -9.73
CA ALA A 279 -14.56 -6.94 -9.34
C ALA A 279 -14.49 -5.80 -8.30
N ALA A 280 -15.18 -4.69 -8.53
CA ALA A 280 -15.24 -3.57 -7.57
C ALA A 280 -15.80 -4.04 -6.22
N SER A 281 -16.88 -4.81 -6.24
CA SER A 281 -17.51 -5.38 -5.04
C SER A 281 -16.59 -6.34 -4.29
N VAL A 282 -15.89 -7.22 -5.00
CA VAL A 282 -14.94 -8.19 -4.42
C VAL A 282 -13.72 -7.49 -3.85
N VAL A 283 -13.13 -6.52 -4.56
CA VAL A 283 -11.98 -5.75 -4.06
C VAL A 283 -12.34 -4.98 -2.79
N ALA A 284 -13.54 -4.38 -2.73
CA ALA A 284 -14.03 -3.75 -1.50
C ALA A 284 -14.16 -4.77 -0.35
N GLN A 285 -14.67 -5.97 -0.61
CA GLN A 285 -14.76 -7.04 0.39
C GLN A 285 -13.38 -7.48 0.89
N LEU A 286 -12.39 -7.63 0.00
CA LEU A 286 -11.02 -7.99 0.36
C LEU A 286 -10.38 -6.90 1.25
N LEU A 287 -10.57 -5.63 0.94
CA LEU A 287 -10.08 -4.51 1.76
C LEU A 287 -10.69 -4.51 3.16
N VAL A 288 -12.00 -4.76 3.27
CA VAL A 288 -12.67 -4.90 4.59
C VAL A 288 -12.09 -6.08 5.37
N ALA A 289 -11.85 -7.22 4.73
CA ALA A 289 -11.26 -8.39 5.36
C ALA A 289 -9.80 -8.14 5.80
N SER A 290 -8.99 -7.46 4.98
CA SER A 290 -7.62 -7.03 5.31
C SER A 290 -7.58 -6.18 6.59
N SER A 291 -8.41 -5.14 6.67
CA SER A 291 -8.46 -4.27 7.85
C SER A 291 -8.84 -5.02 9.14
N ARG A 292 -9.70 -6.05 9.03
CA ARG A 292 -10.08 -6.90 10.17
C ARG A 292 -8.93 -7.82 10.59
N ALA A 293 -8.21 -8.41 9.65
CA ALA A 293 -7.05 -9.26 9.92
C ALA A 293 -5.90 -8.46 10.57
N GLU A 294 -5.66 -7.24 10.09
CA GLU A 294 -4.71 -6.31 10.69
C GLU A 294 -5.09 -5.98 12.13
N ALA A 295 -6.37 -5.72 12.42
CA ALA A 295 -6.85 -5.41 13.76
C ALA A 295 -6.70 -6.58 14.76
N GLN A 296 -6.80 -7.82 14.28
CA GLN A 296 -6.69 -9.05 15.09
C GLN A 296 -5.25 -9.49 15.34
N THR A 297 -4.28 -8.97 14.57
CA THR A 297 -2.85 -9.27 14.77
C THR A 297 -2.36 -8.55 16.04
N PRO A 298 -1.81 -9.23 17.07
CA PRO A 298 -1.36 -8.61 18.30
C PRO A 298 -0.26 -7.57 18.06
N ALA A 299 -0.26 -6.47 18.85
CA ALA A 299 0.61 -5.31 18.66
C ALA A 299 2.12 -5.65 18.67
N SER A 300 2.54 -6.72 19.36
CA SER A 300 3.92 -7.20 19.39
C SER A 300 4.43 -7.72 18.03
N ALA A 301 3.54 -8.28 17.19
CA ALA A 301 3.89 -8.74 15.84
C ALA A 301 3.88 -7.59 14.80
N ARG A 302 3.14 -6.50 15.06
CA ARG A 302 3.11 -5.32 14.18
C ARG A 302 4.42 -4.52 14.22
N SER A 303 5.14 -4.55 15.35
CA SER A 303 6.42 -3.86 15.52
C SER A 303 7.61 -4.65 14.94
N ALA A 304 7.53 -5.98 14.85
CA ALA A 304 8.61 -6.81 14.34
C ALA A 304 8.79 -6.68 12.81
N ALA A 305 7.71 -6.37 12.07
CA ALA A 305 7.78 -6.09 10.64
C ALA A 305 8.41 -4.71 10.32
N THR A 306 8.42 -3.78 11.28
CA THR A 306 9.10 -2.48 11.18
C THR A 306 10.47 -2.43 11.86
N SER A 307 10.85 -3.43 12.67
CA SER A 307 12.10 -3.42 13.45
C SER A 307 13.14 -4.47 13.05
N SER A 308 13.00 -5.17 11.92
CA SER A 308 14.07 -6.04 11.42
C SER A 308 15.20 -5.23 10.76
N THR A 309 15.85 -4.37 11.54
CA THR A 309 17.21 -3.89 11.27
C THR A 309 17.99 -4.07 12.57
N PHE A 310 19.22 -4.57 12.45
CA PHE A 310 20.20 -4.87 13.51
C PHE A 310 20.10 -6.25 14.16
N THR A 311 20.91 -7.19 13.66
CA THR A 311 22.03 -7.71 14.46
C THR A 311 23.21 -7.94 13.51
N VAL A 312 24.39 -7.52 13.98
CA VAL A 312 25.71 -7.51 13.32
C VAL A 312 26.14 -8.90 12.87
#